data_AF-A0A1Y3B8H0-F1
#
_entry.id   AF-A0A1Y3B8H0-F1
#
_cell.length_a   1.000
_cell.length_b   1.000
_cell.length_c   1.000
_cell.angle_alpha   90.00
_cell.angle_beta   90.00
_cell.angle_gamma   90.00
#
_symmetry.space_group_name_H-M   'P 1'
#
loop_
_entity.id
_entity.type
_entity.pdbx_description
1 polymer ?
#
loop_
_entity_poly.entity_id
_entity_poly.type
_entity_poly.pdbx_seq_one_letter_code
_entity_poly.pdbx_strand_id
1 'polypeptide(L)'
;LTSGAAILGTPAGVAVIGSLFGVAGAGLAGYKMNKRVGNIEEFAFENLSDNKSLTLTIAISGWITEESADAYSKHWRSLANSQEQYSLRYESSYLLELGRALDYFLGFAISMAAQEALKYTLLSGIMAAIAWPTTLLTISSVIDNPWGVCISRSAEVGKFLAEVLLSRQQGQRPVSLIGFSLGARVIFFCLEELAQRRNSEGIIEDIVLLGAPVSAVPERWERFMSIISGKIINGFCRDDWLLKFLYRTSTATMRIAGLQEVNLKNKKLVNHDLTDMIKGHMDYCKKIDAVLDKIGIRVYKNDADDDDDSNMEMDTTTEMETSENDNQSSAD
;
A
#
# COMPACT_ATOMS: atom_id res chain seq x y z
N LEU A 1 -37.49 18.13 -20.96
CA LEU A 1 -36.02 17.96 -21.00
C LEU A 1 -35.43 19.07 -21.87
N THR A 2 -35.30 20.29 -21.36
CA THR A 2 -34.72 21.42 -22.13
C THR A 2 -34.04 22.48 -21.27
N SER A 3 -33.89 22.26 -19.96
CA SER A 3 -33.37 23.28 -19.03
C SER A 3 -31.91 23.08 -18.59
N GLY A 4 -31.29 21.93 -18.91
CA GLY A 4 -29.89 21.65 -18.51
C GLY A 4 -28.83 22.26 -19.43
N ALA A 5 -29.11 22.36 -20.74
CA ALA A 5 -28.12 22.82 -21.72
C ALA A 5 -27.91 24.35 -21.73
N ALA A 6 -28.93 25.13 -21.34
CA ALA A 6 -28.86 26.60 -21.39
C ALA A 6 -27.95 27.21 -20.31
N ILE A 7 -27.73 26.51 -19.18
CA ILE A 7 -26.94 27.02 -18.06
C ILE A 7 -25.43 26.91 -18.34
N LEU A 8 -25.00 25.91 -19.12
CA LEU A 8 -23.60 25.62 -19.44
C LEU A 8 -22.88 26.76 -20.20
N GLY A 9 -23.63 27.60 -20.91
CA GLY A 9 -23.10 28.76 -21.65
C GLY A 9 -23.10 30.08 -20.87
N THR A 10 -23.62 30.09 -19.63
CA THR A 10 -23.66 31.32 -18.81
C THR A 10 -22.36 31.49 -18.03
N PRO A 11 -21.94 32.73 -17.70
CA PRO A 11 -20.78 32.97 -16.83
C PRO A 11 -20.87 32.21 -15.49
N ALA A 12 -22.09 32.06 -14.95
CA ALA A 12 -22.35 31.28 -13.75
C ALA A 12 -22.10 29.77 -13.95
N GLY A 13 -22.58 29.19 -15.07
CA GLY A 13 -22.34 27.78 -15.40
C GLY A 13 -20.87 27.46 -15.65
N VAL A 14 -20.15 28.35 -16.33
CA VAL A 14 -18.70 28.23 -16.55
C VAL A 14 -17.93 28.30 -15.22
N ALA A 15 -18.33 29.20 -14.31
CA ALA A 15 -17.73 29.29 -12.98
C ALA A 15 -17.97 28.03 -12.13
N VAL A 16 -19.17 27.42 -12.23
CA VAL A 16 -19.50 26.16 -11.54
C VAL A 16 -18.68 24.98 -12.09
N ILE A 17 -18.50 24.88 -13.40
CA ILE A 17 -17.67 23.81 -13.99
C ILE A 17 -16.20 23.99 -13.62
N GLY A 18 -15.69 25.23 -13.67
CA GLY A 18 -14.32 25.54 -13.27
C GLY A 18 -14.04 25.27 -11.78
N SER A 19 -15.02 25.48 -10.90
CA SER A 19 -14.85 25.17 -9.47
C SER A 19 -14.91 23.67 -9.17
N LEU A 20 -15.69 22.90 -9.93
CA LEU A 20 -15.73 21.44 -9.81
C LEU A 20 -14.43 20.81 -10.31
N PHE A 21 -13.99 21.10 -11.52
CA PHE A 21 -12.85 20.39 -12.13
C PHE A 21 -11.48 21.05 -11.90
N GLY A 22 -11.43 22.18 -11.19
CA GLY A 22 -10.22 22.96 -10.97
C GLY A 22 -9.87 23.87 -12.15
N VAL A 23 -8.86 24.72 -11.97
CA VAL A 23 -8.38 25.65 -13.01
C VAL A 23 -7.84 24.82 -14.19
N ALA A 24 -8.37 25.07 -15.39
CA ALA A 24 -8.08 24.36 -16.66
C ALA A 24 -8.64 22.93 -16.82
N GLY A 25 -9.40 22.39 -15.86
CA GLY A 25 -10.04 21.07 -15.99
C GLY A 25 -9.08 19.87 -16.02
N ALA A 26 -7.78 20.10 -15.77
CA ALA A 26 -6.74 19.07 -15.80
C ALA A 26 -6.68 18.24 -14.51
N GLY A 27 -7.33 18.66 -13.43
CA GLY A 27 -7.27 17.97 -12.13
C GLY A 27 -5.87 18.02 -11.53
N LEU A 28 -5.39 16.90 -10.99
CA LEU A 28 -4.01 16.77 -10.47
C LEU A 28 -3.00 16.38 -11.56
N ALA A 29 -3.46 16.17 -12.80
CA ALA A 29 -2.58 15.76 -13.89
C ALA A 29 -1.53 16.84 -14.16
N GLY A 30 -0.25 16.43 -14.15
CA GLY A 30 0.88 17.34 -14.37
C GLY A 30 1.31 18.14 -13.13
N TYR A 31 0.67 17.94 -11.97
CA TYR A 31 1.17 18.53 -10.72
C TYR A 31 2.50 17.86 -10.36
N LYS A 32 3.55 18.68 -10.31
CA LYS A 32 4.90 18.29 -9.92
C LYS A 32 5.52 19.37 -9.05
N MET A 33 6.09 18.96 -7.93
CA MET A 33 6.82 19.86 -7.04
C MET A 33 8.12 20.32 -7.73
N ASN A 34 8.21 21.61 -8.03
CA ASN A 34 9.34 22.20 -8.78
C ASN A 34 10.53 22.61 -7.89
N LYS A 35 10.32 22.74 -6.58
CA LYS A 35 11.36 23.07 -5.59
C LYS A 35 11.12 22.26 -4.33
N ARG A 36 12.19 21.84 -3.66
CA ARG A 36 12.14 21.18 -2.35
C ARG A 36 11.27 21.98 -1.37
N VAL A 37 10.28 21.32 -0.77
CA VAL A 37 9.42 21.91 0.26
C VAL A 37 9.75 21.25 1.60
N GLY A 38 10.38 22.03 2.49
CA GLY A 38 10.87 21.50 3.77
C GLY A 38 11.85 20.36 3.55
N ASN A 39 11.51 19.17 4.04
CA ASN A 39 12.34 17.99 3.82
C ASN A 39 12.04 17.27 2.50
N ILE A 40 10.87 17.45 1.90
CA ILE A 40 10.42 16.66 0.74
C ILE A 40 11.20 17.04 -0.51
N GLU A 41 11.83 16.05 -1.12
CA GLU A 41 12.70 16.16 -2.29
C GLU A 41 11.95 15.81 -3.59
N GLU A 42 10.96 14.92 -3.52
CA GLU A 42 10.16 14.52 -4.67
C GLU A 42 8.68 14.37 -4.31
N PHE A 43 7.81 14.95 -5.12
CA PHE A 43 6.36 14.82 -5.01
C PHE A 43 5.69 15.12 -6.36
N ALA A 44 4.96 14.17 -6.92
CA ALA A 44 4.22 14.33 -8.17
C ALA A 44 3.00 13.38 -8.25
N PHE A 45 1.99 13.77 -9.01
CA PHE A 45 0.88 12.89 -9.35
C PHE A 45 1.05 12.32 -10.76
N GLU A 46 0.92 11.01 -10.89
CA GLU A 46 0.99 10.28 -12.15
C GLU A 46 -0.38 9.73 -12.50
N ASN A 47 -0.81 9.86 -13.76
CA ASN A 47 -2.11 9.34 -14.18
C ASN A 47 -2.10 7.80 -14.14
N LEU A 48 -3.13 7.23 -13.53
CA LEU A 48 -3.48 5.80 -13.68
C LEU A 48 -4.57 5.59 -14.74
N SER A 49 -5.32 6.64 -15.05
CA SER A 49 -6.41 6.62 -16.02
C SER A 49 -6.50 7.98 -16.72
N ASP A 50 -6.87 7.99 -18.00
CA ASP A 50 -6.98 9.23 -18.78
C ASP A 50 -8.37 9.89 -18.71
N ASN A 51 -9.35 9.25 -18.08
CA ASN A 51 -10.71 9.78 -18.00
C ASN A 51 -10.85 10.86 -16.92
N LYS A 52 -11.88 11.70 -17.09
CA LYS A 52 -12.28 12.72 -16.11
C LYS A 52 -13.49 12.26 -15.30
N SER A 53 -13.53 12.62 -14.03
CA SER A 53 -14.58 12.20 -13.10
C SER A 53 -14.95 13.29 -12.10
N LEU A 54 -16.15 13.19 -11.53
CA LEU A 54 -16.60 14.02 -10.41
C LEU A 54 -16.00 13.57 -9.07
N THR A 55 -15.42 12.38 -9.01
CA THR A 55 -14.72 11.81 -7.85
C THR A 55 -13.30 11.42 -8.26
N LEU A 56 -12.35 11.48 -7.34
CA LEU A 56 -10.94 11.19 -7.62
C LEU A 56 -10.46 10.04 -6.75
N THR A 57 -9.55 9.22 -7.24
CA THR A 57 -8.82 8.26 -6.40
C THR A 57 -7.32 8.51 -6.50
N ILE A 58 -6.65 8.58 -5.35
CA ILE A 58 -5.19 8.69 -5.28
C ILE A 58 -4.67 7.43 -4.59
N ALA A 59 -3.91 6.64 -5.34
CA ALA A 59 -3.26 5.43 -4.89
C ALA A 59 -1.82 5.73 -4.46
N ILE A 60 -1.39 5.17 -3.33
CA ILE A 60 -0.12 5.51 -2.69
C ILE A 60 0.60 4.24 -2.28
N SER A 61 1.67 3.91 -3.02
CA SER A 61 2.54 2.76 -2.77
C SER A 61 3.44 3.00 -1.55
N GLY A 62 3.65 1.98 -0.72
CA GLY A 62 4.51 2.09 0.47
C GLY A 62 6.00 1.85 0.24
N TRP A 63 6.38 1.24 -0.87
CA TRP A 63 7.76 1.09 -1.33
C TRP A 63 7.74 0.81 -2.84
N ILE A 64 8.92 0.85 -3.46
CA ILE A 64 9.17 0.40 -4.83
C ILE A 64 10.41 -0.48 -4.86
N THR A 65 10.47 -1.46 -5.76
CA THR A 65 11.60 -2.41 -5.85
C THR A 65 12.50 -2.15 -7.05
N GLU A 66 12.01 -1.39 -8.02
CA GLU A 66 12.64 -1.14 -9.31
C GLU A 66 12.62 0.34 -9.65
N GLU A 67 13.63 0.75 -10.41
CA GLU A 67 13.72 2.09 -10.98
C GLU A 67 13.15 2.05 -12.40
N SER A 68 11.81 2.07 -12.50
CA SER A 68 11.09 2.11 -13.76
C SER A 68 10.10 3.28 -13.79
N ALA A 69 9.72 3.70 -14.99
CA ALA A 69 8.75 4.78 -15.15
C ALA A 69 7.40 4.45 -14.49
N ASP A 70 7.02 3.17 -14.50
CA ASP A 70 5.79 2.64 -13.94
C ASP A 70 5.94 2.03 -12.54
N ALA A 71 7.08 2.25 -11.85
CA ALA A 71 7.38 1.62 -10.56
C ALA A 71 6.29 1.81 -9.49
N TYR A 72 5.57 2.94 -9.56
CA TYR A 72 4.44 3.23 -8.68
C TYR A 72 3.12 2.71 -9.24
N SER A 73 2.86 2.94 -10.54
CA SER A 73 1.58 2.61 -11.17
C SER A 73 1.37 1.11 -11.39
N LYS A 74 2.44 0.31 -11.44
CA LYS A 74 2.36 -1.14 -11.63
C LYS A 74 1.51 -1.85 -10.57
N HIS A 75 1.53 -1.37 -9.33
CA HIS A 75 0.73 -1.93 -8.23
C HIS A 75 -0.77 -1.58 -8.34
N TRP A 76 -1.15 -0.67 -9.22
CA TRP A 76 -2.50 -0.11 -9.26
C TRP A 76 -3.16 -0.25 -10.63
N ARG A 77 -2.61 -1.07 -11.53
CA ARG A 77 -3.09 -1.21 -12.92
C ARG A 77 -4.53 -1.69 -13.00
N SER A 78 -4.94 -2.57 -12.08
CA SER A 78 -6.30 -3.09 -11.99
C SER A 78 -7.27 -2.12 -11.31
N LEU A 79 -6.80 -1.08 -10.61
CA LEU A 79 -7.65 -0.26 -9.76
C LEU A 79 -8.74 0.42 -10.59
N ALA A 80 -10.00 0.27 -10.18
CA ALA A 80 -11.17 0.79 -10.89
C ALA A 80 -12.13 1.54 -9.94
N ASN A 81 -11.58 2.19 -8.91
CA ASN A 81 -12.37 2.86 -7.89
C ASN A 81 -13.06 4.12 -8.44
N SER A 82 -12.36 4.90 -9.26
CA SER A 82 -12.92 6.04 -10.02
C SER A 82 -12.51 5.97 -11.50
N GLN A 83 -13.18 6.75 -12.35
CA GLN A 83 -12.74 6.98 -13.73
C GLN A 83 -11.51 7.89 -13.79
N GLU A 84 -11.26 8.73 -12.78
CA GLU A 84 -10.07 9.58 -12.70
C GLU A 84 -9.23 9.20 -11.48
N GLN A 85 -8.04 8.65 -11.73
CA GLN A 85 -7.19 8.02 -10.74
C GLN A 85 -5.74 8.42 -10.93
N TYR A 86 -5.04 8.60 -9.82
CA TYR A 86 -3.65 9.02 -9.78
C TYR A 86 -2.84 8.09 -8.88
N SER A 87 -1.58 7.89 -9.22
CA SER A 87 -0.58 7.35 -8.32
C SER A 87 0.26 8.51 -7.77
N LEU A 88 0.53 8.52 -6.47
CA LEU A 88 1.44 9.49 -5.87
C LEU A 88 2.88 8.98 -5.96
N ARG A 89 3.74 9.70 -6.68
CA ARG A 89 5.19 9.52 -6.65
C ARG A 89 5.79 10.41 -5.57
N TYR A 90 6.54 9.83 -4.65
CA TYR A 90 7.22 10.59 -3.59
C TYR A 90 8.50 9.89 -3.16
N GLU A 91 9.55 10.66 -2.90
CA GLU A 91 10.79 10.17 -2.27
C GLU A 91 11.36 8.87 -2.90
N SER A 92 11.36 8.77 -4.24
CA SER A 92 11.67 7.50 -4.95
C SER A 92 13.02 6.89 -4.58
N SER A 93 14.05 7.71 -4.37
CA SER A 93 15.37 7.24 -3.94
C SER A 93 15.29 6.46 -2.62
N TYR A 94 14.57 7.02 -1.64
CA TYR A 94 14.40 6.42 -0.31
C TYR A 94 13.47 5.20 -0.36
N LEU A 95 12.37 5.27 -1.11
CA LEU A 95 11.44 4.14 -1.26
C LEU A 95 12.06 2.95 -2.00
N LEU A 96 12.95 3.22 -2.96
CA LEU A 96 13.71 2.18 -3.67
C LEU A 96 14.76 1.53 -2.79
N GLU A 97 15.51 2.34 -2.02
CA GLU A 97 16.45 1.83 -1.02
C GLU A 97 15.74 0.95 0.00
N LEU A 98 14.58 1.40 0.48
CA LEU A 98 13.74 0.62 1.38
C LEU A 98 13.26 -0.69 0.74
N GLY A 99 12.70 -0.65 -0.47
CA GLY A 99 12.20 -1.85 -1.13
C GLY A 99 13.29 -2.90 -1.31
N ARG A 100 14.49 -2.49 -1.74
CA ARG A 100 15.65 -3.38 -1.86
C ARG A 100 16.10 -3.93 -0.50
N ALA A 101 16.08 -3.12 0.55
CA ALA A 101 16.42 -3.57 1.90
C ALA A 101 15.39 -4.58 2.44
N LEU A 102 14.09 -4.37 2.17
CA LEU A 102 13.02 -5.30 2.51
C LEU A 102 13.18 -6.65 1.78
N ASP A 103 13.43 -6.62 0.47
CA ASP A 103 13.64 -7.82 -0.34
C ASP A 103 14.88 -8.60 0.12
N TYR A 104 15.99 -7.91 0.36
CA TYR A 104 17.22 -8.53 0.87
C TYR A 104 17.00 -9.19 2.24
N PHE A 105 16.37 -8.47 3.17
CA PHE A 105 16.09 -8.96 4.50
C PHE A 105 15.13 -10.16 4.49
N LEU A 106 14.09 -10.12 3.65
CA LEU A 106 13.17 -11.23 3.44
C LEU A 106 13.88 -12.45 2.84
N GLY A 107 14.69 -12.26 1.80
CA GLY A 107 15.46 -13.34 1.18
C GLY A 107 16.44 -14.00 2.16
N PHE A 108 17.07 -13.21 3.03
CA PHE A 108 17.91 -13.73 4.09
C PHE A 108 17.11 -14.54 5.12
N ALA A 109 15.97 -14.01 5.59
CA ALA A 109 15.10 -14.71 6.54
C ALA A 109 14.58 -16.04 5.99
N ILE A 110 14.17 -16.08 4.72
CA ILE A 110 13.75 -17.30 4.03
C ILE A 110 14.91 -18.30 3.92
N SER A 111 16.09 -17.84 3.51
CA SER A 111 17.28 -18.69 3.39
C SER A 111 17.67 -19.33 4.73
N MET A 112 17.62 -18.54 5.82
CA MET A 112 17.82 -19.04 7.18
C MET A 112 16.77 -20.08 7.56
N ALA A 113 15.49 -19.82 7.30
CA ALA A 113 14.41 -20.75 7.60
C ALA A 113 14.57 -22.07 6.84
N ALA A 114 14.96 -22.02 5.57
CA ALA A 114 15.24 -23.20 4.76
C ALA A 114 16.42 -24.02 5.30
N GLN A 115 17.53 -23.37 5.66
CA GLN A 115 18.68 -24.04 6.28
C GLN A 115 18.31 -24.70 7.61
N GLU A 116 17.49 -24.03 8.41
CA GLU A 116 17.06 -24.55 9.69
C GLU A 116 16.09 -25.73 9.53
N ALA A 117 15.15 -25.66 8.58
CA ALA A 117 14.28 -26.79 8.23
C ALA A 117 15.08 -28.02 7.76
N LEU A 118 16.12 -27.83 6.93
CA LEU A 118 17.02 -28.91 6.52
C LEU A 118 17.76 -29.54 7.70
N LYS A 119 18.21 -28.74 8.67
CA LYS A 119 18.82 -29.27 9.90
C LYS A 119 17.83 -30.09 10.72
N TYR A 120 16.57 -29.70 10.83
CA TYR A 120 15.59 -30.51 11.55
C TYR A 120 15.30 -31.85 10.86
N THR A 121 15.34 -31.91 9.53
CA THR A 121 15.18 -33.16 8.77
C THR A 121 16.43 -34.05 8.85
N LEU A 122 17.64 -33.48 8.85
CA LEU A 122 18.91 -34.21 8.87
C LEU A 122 19.46 -34.49 10.28
N LEU A 123 19.04 -33.72 11.28
CA LEU A 123 19.61 -33.65 12.63
C LEU A 123 18.52 -33.75 13.70
N SER A 124 17.58 -34.68 13.53
CA SER A 124 16.43 -34.92 14.42
C SER A 124 16.79 -35.30 15.89
N GLY A 125 18.07 -35.23 16.28
CA GLY A 125 18.57 -35.48 17.63
C GLY A 125 19.20 -34.29 18.40
N ILE A 126 19.48 -33.12 17.81
CA ILE A 126 20.06 -31.98 18.57
C ILE A 126 19.38 -30.66 18.17
N MET A 127 18.66 -30.07 19.13
CA MET A 127 17.88 -28.84 18.95
C MET A 127 18.73 -27.60 18.68
N ALA A 128 18.27 -26.75 17.76
CA ALA A 128 18.71 -25.37 17.61
C ALA A 128 17.54 -24.38 17.46
N ALA A 129 16.54 -24.43 18.35
CA ALA A 129 15.35 -23.57 18.29
C ALA A 129 15.58 -22.06 18.62
N ILE A 130 16.83 -21.59 18.78
CA ILE A 130 17.13 -20.27 19.38
C ILE A 130 18.03 -19.38 18.50
N ALA A 131 18.59 -19.87 17.39
CA ALA A 131 19.58 -19.08 16.63
C ALA A 131 18.98 -17.95 15.77
N TRP A 132 17.76 -18.14 15.24
CA TRP A 132 17.20 -17.24 14.23
C TRP A 132 16.94 -15.79 14.71
N PRO A 133 16.47 -15.49 15.95
CA PRO A 133 16.22 -14.11 16.35
C PRO A 133 17.52 -13.32 16.49
N THR A 134 18.60 -13.93 17.01
CA THR A 134 19.88 -13.26 17.20
C THR A 134 20.56 -12.93 15.88
N THR A 135 20.54 -13.84 14.90
CA THR A 135 21.13 -13.58 13.58
C THR A 135 20.34 -12.54 12.79
N LEU A 136 19.01 -12.52 12.88
CA LEU A 136 18.23 -11.45 12.25
C LEU A 136 18.52 -10.07 12.86
N LEU A 137 18.85 -10.00 14.15
CA LEU A 137 19.30 -8.76 14.79
C LEU A 137 20.65 -8.26 14.25
N THR A 138 21.56 -9.14 13.81
CA THR A 138 22.88 -8.69 13.33
C THR A 138 22.81 -7.96 11.99
N ILE A 139 21.81 -8.30 11.16
CA ILE A 139 21.58 -7.64 9.87
C ILE A 139 20.44 -6.62 9.91
N SER A 140 19.82 -6.36 11.08
CA SER A 140 18.67 -5.46 11.16
C SER A 140 19.03 -4.01 10.81
N SER A 141 20.28 -3.59 11.00
CA SER A 141 20.75 -2.25 10.61
C SER A 141 20.60 -1.96 9.12
N VAL A 142 20.60 -3.01 8.26
CA VAL A 142 20.38 -2.88 6.81
C VAL A 142 18.98 -2.36 6.50
N ILE A 143 17.99 -2.75 7.31
CA ILE A 143 16.58 -2.38 7.12
C ILE A 143 16.16 -1.24 8.05
N ASP A 144 16.64 -1.21 9.30
CA ASP A 144 16.23 -0.24 10.32
C ASP A 144 16.52 1.22 9.88
N ASN A 145 17.63 1.45 9.16
CA ASN A 145 17.98 2.77 8.65
C ASN A 145 17.04 3.24 7.50
N PRO A 146 16.93 2.53 6.36
CA PRO A 146 15.96 2.90 5.32
C PRO A 146 14.52 3.00 5.84
N TRP A 147 14.11 2.08 6.71
CA TRP A 147 12.80 2.11 7.34
C TRP A 147 12.58 3.37 8.18
N GLY A 148 13.51 3.70 9.07
CA GLY A 148 13.43 4.88 9.93
C GLY A 148 13.35 6.18 9.12
N VAL A 149 14.15 6.31 8.06
CA VAL A 149 14.10 7.45 7.14
C VAL A 149 12.72 7.54 6.49
N CYS A 150 12.22 6.46 5.90
CA CYS A 150 10.95 6.47 5.20
C CYS A 150 9.73 6.65 6.16
N ILE A 151 9.85 6.24 7.42
CA ILE A 151 8.85 6.51 8.48
C ILE A 151 8.71 8.01 8.77
N SER A 152 9.83 8.75 8.78
CA SER A 152 9.85 10.21 8.94
C SER A 152 9.35 10.91 7.67
N ARG A 153 9.88 10.51 6.51
CA ARG A 153 9.52 11.09 5.21
C ARG A 153 8.03 10.91 4.88
N SER A 154 7.45 9.74 5.13
CA SER A 154 6.02 9.49 4.90
C SER A 154 5.11 10.42 5.71
N ALA A 155 5.50 10.80 6.93
CA ALA A 155 4.73 11.75 7.73
C ALA A 155 4.79 13.18 7.13
N GLU A 156 5.96 13.63 6.68
CA GLU A 156 6.13 14.92 6.02
C GLU A 156 5.38 14.98 4.67
N VAL A 157 5.48 13.92 3.86
CA VAL A 157 4.74 13.79 2.60
C VAL A 157 3.23 13.79 2.85
N GLY A 158 2.75 13.15 3.91
CA GLY A 158 1.34 13.19 4.32
C GLY A 158 0.85 14.61 4.59
N LYS A 159 1.60 15.40 5.37
CA LYS A 159 1.27 16.80 5.63
C LYS A 159 1.27 17.63 4.35
N PHE A 160 2.24 17.41 3.46
CA PHE A 160 2.28 18.14 2.20
C PHE A 160 1.13 17.75 1.26
N LEU A 161 0.75 16.47 1.21
CA LEU A 161 -0.45 16.02 0.50
C LEU A 161 -1.70 16.74 1.01
N ALA A 162 -1.83 16.94 2.34
CA ALA A 162 -2.94 17.71 2.90
C ALA A 162 -2.95 19.15 2.39
N GLU A 163 -1.79 19.82 2.30
CA GLU A 163 -1.68 21.18 1.76
C GLU A 163 -2.09 21.25 0.28
N VAL A 164 -1.67 20.27 -0.53
CA VAL A 164 -2.11 20.17 -1.93
C VAL A 164 -3.63 20.05 -2.01
N LEU A 165 -4.22 19.15 -1.22
CA LEU A 165 -5.67 18.93 -1.23
C LEU A 165 -6.45 20.14 -0.75
N LEU A 166 -5.96 20.86 0.28
CA LEU A 166 -6.54 22.10 0.79
C LEU A 166 -6.48 23.23 -0.23
N SER A 167 -5.45 23.26 -1.08
CA SER A 167 -5.36 24.24 -2.17
C SER A 167 -6.37 23.99 -3.30
N ARG A 168 -7.08 22.85 -3.27
CA ARG A 168 -8.15 22.49 -4.21
C ARG A 168 -7.69 22.58 -5.67
N GLN A 169 -6.45 22.17 -5.99
CA GLN A 169 -5.99 22.05 -7.39
C GLN A 169 -6.93 21.17 -8.21
N GLN A 170 -7.42 20.12 -7.56
CA GLN A 170 -8.39 19.19 -8.09
C GLN A 170 -9.83 19.72 -8.16
N GLY A 171 -10.08 20.97 -7.76
CA GLY A 171 -11.39 21.56 -7.57
C GLY A 171 -12.09 21.08 -6.29
N GLN A 172 -13.41 21.24 -6.23
CA GLN A 172 -14.24 20.84 -5.09
C GLN A 172 -14.65 19.35 -5.13
N ARG A 173 -13.90 18.51 -5.86
CA ARG A 173 -14.21 17.09 -6.02
C ARG A 173 -13.77 16.30 -4.79
N PRO A 174 -14.63 15.37 -4.30
CA PRO A 174 -14.23 14.40 -3.29
C PRO A 174 -13.08 13.52 -3.78
N VAL A 175 -12.20 13.18 -2.85
CA VAL A 175 -10.99 12.38 -3.08
C VAL A 175 -11.03 11.14 -2.18
N SER A 176 -10.90 9.97 -2.81
CA SER A 176 -10.63 8.72 -2.13
C SER A 176 -9.12 8.45 -2.09
N LEU A 177 -8.58 8.06 -0.93
CA LEU A 177 -7.16 7.73 -0.79
C LEU A 177 -6.99 6.25 -0.47
N ILE A 178 -6.14 5.56 -1.24
CA ILE A 178 -5.87 4.13 -1.07
C ILE A 178 -4.36 3.96 -0.95
N GLY A 179 -3.90 3.25 0.07
CA GLY A 179 -2.48 3.00 0.22
C GLY A 179 -2.16 1.78 1.07
N PHE A 180 -0.98 1.22 0.84
CA PHE A 180 -0.42 0.15 1.65
C PHE A 180 0.87 0.58 2.34
N SER A 181 1.16 0.00 3.51
CA SER A 181 2.39 0.23 4.26
C SER A 181 2.69 1.73 4.47
N LEU A 182 3.87 2.22 4.09
CA LEU A 182 4.23 3.63 4.24
C LEU A 182 3.35 4.56 3.40
N GLY A 183 2.71 4.07 2.34
CA GLY A 183 1.71 4.83 1.59
C GLY A 183 0.42 5.00 2.39
N ALA A 184 0.01 3.97 3.13
CA ALA A 184 -1.06 4.09 4.13
C ALA A 184 -0.65 5.06 5.25
N ARG A 185 0.63 5.09 5.63
CA ARG A 185 1.16 6.07 6.60
C ARG A 185 1.11 7.51 6.06
N VAL A 186 1.44 7.74 4.79
CA VAL A 186 1.25 9.05 4.12
C VAL A 186 -0.19 9.52 4.27
N ILE A 187 -1.16 8.64 3.97
CA ILE A 187 -2.59 8.95 4.10
C ILE A 187 -2.94 9.29 5.55
N PHE A 188 -2.49 8.49 6.51
CA PHE A 188 -2.79 8.71 7.91
C PHE A 188 -2.33 10.10 8.40
N PHE A 189 -1.10 10.50 8.06
CA PHE A 189 -0.60 11.83 8.43
C PHE A 189 -1.23 12.97 7.61
N CYS A 190 -1.67 12.70 6.38
CA CYS A 190 -2.51 13.63 5.63
C CYS A 190 -3.83 13.90 6.37
N LEU A 191 -4.49 12.86 6.88
CA LEU A 191 -5.72 13.01 7.67
C LEU A 191 -5.48 13.73 9.00
N GLU A 192 -4.37 13.46 9.69
CA GLU A 192 -4.01 14.19 10.91
C GLU A 192 -3.80 15.69 10.68
N GLU A 193 -3.19 16.05 9.56
CA GLU A 193 -3.00 17.46 9.18
C GLU A 193 -4.36 18.09 8.80
N LEU A 194 -5.15 17.44 7.95
CA LEU A 194 -6.48 17.93 7.54
C LEU A 194 -7.42 18.14 8.73
N ALA A 195 -7.40 17.24 9.73
CA ALA A 195 -8.24 17.33 10.92
C ALA A 195 -7.91 18.54 11.82
N GLN A 196 -6.74 19.16 11.64
CA GLN A 196 -6.31 20.35 12.38
C GLN A 196 -6.57 21.65 11.59
N ARG A 197 -6.89 21.55 10.30
CA ARG A 197 -7.09 22.68 9.40
C ARG A 197 -8.57 23.01 9.25
N ARG A 198 -8.85 24.29 9.00
CA ARG A 198 -10.21 24.76 8.67
C ARG A 198 -10.54 24.46 7.20
N ASN A 199 -11.82 24.28 6.87
CA ASN A 199 -12.30 24.04 5.51
C ASN A 199 -11.78 22.73 4.88
N SER A 200 -11.46 21.74 5.72
CA SER A 200 -11.03 20.41 5.28
C SER A 200 -12.21 19.46 5.03
N GLU A 201 -13.42 19.85 5.44
CA GLU A 201 -14.64 19.10 5.22
C GLU A 201 -14.95 18.93 3.72
N GLY A 202 -15.42 17.74 3.35
CA GLY A 202 -15.81 17.42 1.97
C GLY A 202 -14.64 17.29 0.98
N ILE A 203 -13.39 17.28 1.46
CA ILE A 203 -12.23 16.89 0.63
C ILE A 203 -12.19 15.37 0.49
N ILE A 204 -12.30 14.65 1.61
CA ILE A 204 -12.07 13.21 1.66
C ILE A 204 -13.39 12.46 1.65
N GLU A 205 -13.49 11.50 0.73
CA GLU A 205 -14.63 10.59 0.61
C GLU A 205 -14.35 9.27 1.31
N ASP A 206 -13.54 8.40 0.72
CA ASP A 206 -13.18 7.11 1.29
C ASP A 206 -11.68 6.98 1.52
N ILE A 207 -11.32 6.19 2.54
CA ILE A 207 -9.93 5.91 2.92
C ILE A 207 -9.73 4.41 3.00
N VAL A 208 -8.66 3.91 2.40
CA VAL A 208 -8.23 2.51 2.50
C VAL A 208 -6.77 2.46 2.94
N LEU A 209 -6.53 1.85 4.11
CA LEU A 209 -5.23 1.70 4.74
C LEU A 209 -4.91 0.22 4.88
N LEU A 210 -3.91 -0.26 4.15
CA LEU A 210 -3.52 -1.68 4.15
C LEU A 210 -2.16 -1.84 4.84
N GLY A 211 -2.05 -2.71 5.84
CA GLY A 211 -0.77 -2.98 6.52
C GLY A 211 -0.13 -1.73 7.14
N ALA A 212 -0.94 -0.78 7.61
CA ALA A 212 -0.49 0.56 7.95
C ALA A 212 0.43 0.60 9.19
N PRO A 213 1.69 1.06 9.07
CA PRO A 213 2.63 1.20 10.18
C PRO A 213 2.32 2.49 10.97
N VAL A 214 1.13 2.57 11.56
CA VAL A 214 0.61 3.71 12.32
C VAL A 214 -0.09 3.23 13.58
N SER A 215 -0.34 4.15 14.52
CA SER A 215 -0.96 3.83 15.80
C SER A 215 -2.42 3.38 15.63
N ALA A 216 -2.80 2.27 16.24
CA ALA A 216 -4.20 1.81 16.34
C ALA A 216 -4.92 2.36 17.59
N VAL A 217 -4.48 3.51 18.10
CA VAL A 217 -5.06 4.23 19.24
C VAL A 217 -6.35 4.94 18.76
N PRO A 218 -7.54 4.55 19.24
CA PRO A 218 -8.83 5.03 18.74
C PRO A 218 -8.99 6.54 18.68
N GLU A 219 -8.43 7.26 19.67
CA GLU A 219 -8.55 8.70 19.85
C GLU A 219 -7.91 9.50 18.70
N ARG A 220 -6.91 8.93 18.02
CA ARG A 220 -6.31 9.55 16.82
C ARG A 220 -7.25 9.43 15.62
N TRP A 221 -7.92 8.28 15.49
CA TRP A 221 -8.81 7.97 14.36
C TRP A 221 -10.16 8.67 14.49
N GLU A 222 -10.66 8.86 15.70
CA GLU A 222 -11.93 9.53 15.98
C GLU A 222 -11.99 10.94 15.36
N ARG A 223 -10.85 11.64 15.36
CA ARG A 223 -10.72 12.99 14.79
C ARG A 223 -10.97 13.04 13.29
N PHE A 224 -10.77 11.93 12.58
CA PHE A 224 -10.98 11.88 11.12
C PHE A 224 -12.47 11.81 10.75
N MET A 225 -13.33 11.40 11.70
CA MET A 225 -14.74 11.13 11.43
C MET A 225 -15.55 12.37 11.04
N SER A 226 -15.07 13.57 11.41
CA SER A 226 -15.68 14.86 11.06
C SER A 226 -15.33 15.33 9.65
N ILE A 227 -14.15 14.95 9.12
CA ILE A 227 -13.66 15.43 7.82
C ILE A 227 -13.92 14.45 6.67
N ILE A 228 -14.18 13.18 6.98
CA ILE A 228 -14.45 12.12 6.01
C ILE A 228 -15.95 11.95 5.81
N SER A 229 -16.43 11.99 4.56
CA SER A 229 -17.85 11.78 4.26
C SER A 229 -18.24 10.29 4.18
N GLY A 230 -17.37 9.44 3.65
CA GLY A 230 -17.55 8.01 3.46
C GLY A 230 -16.97 7.17 4.59
N LYS A 231 -16.20 6.12 4.23
CA LYS A 231 -15.66 5.11 5.13
C LYS A 231 -14.14 5.18 5.24
N ILE A 232 -13.64 4.67 6.36
CA ILE A 232 -12.24 4.32 6.59
C ILE A 232 -12.16 2.81 6.68
N ILE A 233 -11.41 2.20 5.77
CA ILE A 233 -11.09 0.78 5.79
C ILE A 233 -9.69 0.60 6.35
N ASN A 234 -9.56 -0.16 7.43
CA ASN A 234 -8.29 -0.63 7.97
C ASN A 234 -8.13 -2.12 7.64
N GLY A 235 -7.31 -2.43 6.64
CA GLY A 235 -6.91 -3.79 6.28
C GLY A 235 -5.64 -4.17 7.02
N PHE A 236 -5.69 -5.21 7.86
CA PHE A 236 -4.57 -5.60 8.71
C PHE A 236 -4.27 -7.10 8.61
N CYS A 237 -3.03 -7.49 8.90
CA CYS A 237 -2.63 -8.87 9.01
C CYS A 237 -1.99 -9.10 10.38
N ARG A 238 -2.62 -9.96 11.20
CA ARG A 238 -2.11 -10.31 12.53
C ARG A 238 -0.79 -11.05 12.49
N ASP A 239 -0.45 -11.70 11.38
CA ASP A 239 0.71 -12.56 11.24
C ASP A 239 1.84 -11.95 10.41
N ASP A 240 1.75 -10.65 10.10
CA ASP A 240 2.81 -9.93 9.41
C ASP A 240 4.09 -9.88 10.25
N TRP A 241 4.96 -10.85 10.00
CA TRP A 241 6.18 -11.08 10.77
C TRP A 241 7.18 -9.92 10.61
N LEU A 242 7.25 -9.33 9.40
CA LEU A 242 8.21 -8.28 9.08
C LEU A 242 7.83 -7.00 9.80
N LEU A 243 6.53 -6.63 9.77
CA LEU A 243 6.06 -5.47 10.48
C LEU A 243 6.16 -5.66 12.01
N LYS A 244 5.87 -6.86 12.53
CA LYS A 244 6.15 -7.22 13.94
C LYS A 244 7.63 -7.04 14.29
N PHE A 245 8.53 -7.52 13.44
CA PHE A 245 9.96 -7.40 13.64
C PHE A 245 10.39 -5.94 13.65
N LEU A 246 9.98 -5.11 12.69
CA LEU A 246 10.36 -3.70 12.60
C LEU A 246 9.86 -2.88 13.80
N TYR A 247 8.71 -3.25 14.38
CA TYR A 247 8.18 -2.60 15.58
C TYR A 247 8.58 -3.26 16.90
N ARG A 248 9.39 -4.34 16.87
CA ARG A 248 9.78 -5.12 18.07
C ARG A 248 10.45 -4.29 19.16
N THR A 249 11.20 -3.27 18.77
CA THR A 249 11.95 -2.38 19.67
C THR A 249 11.22 -1.05 19.93
N SER A 250 10.10 -0.80 19.25
CA SER A 250 9.37 0.46 19.35
C SER A 250 8.39 0.43 20.52
N THR A 251 8.82 0.94 21.67
CA THR A 251 7.98 1.12 22.87
C THR A 251 6.84 2.14 22.68
N ALA A 252 6.93 3.01 21.67
CA ALA A 252 6.01 4.13 21.46
C ALA A 252 4.65 3.73 20.84
N THR A 253 4.53 2.53 20.28
CA THR A 253 3.27 2.06 19.69
C THR A 253 3.12 0.55 19.83
N MET A 254 2.74 0.07 21.03
CA MET A 254 2.31 -1.33 21.22
C MET A 254 1.05 -1.69 20.41
N ARG A 255 0.40 -0.69 19.78
CA ARG A 255 -0.79 -0.85 18.96
C ARG A 255 -0.55 -0.34 17.54
N ILE A 256 -0.30 -1.23 16.59
CA ILE A 256 -0.07 -0.92 15.18
C ILE A 256 -1.28 -1.33 14.34
N ALA A 257 -1.84 -0.39 13.57
CA ALA A 257 -3.07 -0.60 12.78
C ALA A 257 -2.91 -1.65 11.68
N GLY A 258 -1.71 -1.81 11.12
CA GLY A 258 -1.41 -2.87 10.16
C GLY A 258 -1.35 -4.29 10.76
N LEU A 259 -1.32 -4.41 12.09
CA LEU A 259 -1.24 -5.69 12.81
C LEU A 259 -2.53 -6.05 13.57
N GLN A 260 -3.46 -5.11 13.72
CA GLN A 260 -4.67 -5.32 14.52
C GLN A 260 -5.79 -4.35 14.15
N GLU A 261 -6.99 -4.64 14.62
CA GLU A 261 -8.13 -3.75 14.51
C GLU A 261 -7.93 -2.43 15.28
N VAL A 262 -8.47 -1.36 14.72
CA VAL A 262 -8.67 -0.10 15.43
C VAL A 262 -10.00 -0.19 16.17
N ASN A 263 -9.95 -0.36 17.49
CA ASN A 263 -11.14 -0.53 18.33
C ASN A 263 -11.82 0.82 18.62
N LEU A 264 -12.44 1.40 17.60
CA LEU A 264 -13.26 2.60 17.68
C LEU A 264 -14.68 2.26 17.21
N LYS A 265 -15.67 2.45 18.08
CA LYS A 265 -17.08 2.19 17.76
C LYS A 265 -17.66 3.30 16.88
N ASN A 266 -17.38 3.25 15.58
CA ASN A 266 -17.94 4.17 14.60
C ASN A 266 -18.28 3.44 13.30
N LYS A 267 -19.50 3.66 12.78
CA LYS A 267 -19.99 3.02 11.53
C LYS A 267 -19.17 3.36 10.28
N LYS A 268 -18.40 4.45 10.30
CA LYS A 268 -17.52 4.83 9.19
C LYS A 268 -16.22 4.02 9.19
N LEU A 269 -15.78 3.49 10.32
CA LEU A 269 -14.56 2.69 10.42
C LEU A 269 -14.88 1.21 10.27
N VAL A 270 -14.27 0.58 9.27
CA VAL A 270 -14.42 -0.86 8.99
C VAL A 270 -13.05 -1.51 9.05
N ASN A 271 -12.90 -2.47 9.96
CA ASN A 271 -11.68 -3.26 10.06
C ASN A 271 -11.84 -4.54 9.23
N HIS A 272 -10.90 -4.81 8.34
CA HIS A 272 -10.80 -6.04 7.57
C HIS A 272 -9.55 -6.80 7.97
N ASP A 273 -9.77 -8.01 8.47
CA ASP A 273 -8.69 -8.94 8.73
C ASP A 273 -8.31 -9.68 7.45
N LEU A 274 -7.04 -9.59 7.08
CA LEU A 274 -6.48 -10.10 5.84
C LEU A 274 -5.50 -11.25 6.08
N THR A 275 -5.41 -11.79 7.30
CA THR A 275 -4.45 -12.85 7.68
C THR A 275 -4.59 -14.14 6.87
N ASP A 276 -5.77 -14.44 6.35
CA ASP A 276 -5.98 -15.58 5.47
C ASP A 276 -5.29 -15.42 4.11
N MET A 277 -5.22 -14.20 3.58
CA MET A 277 -4.62 -13.89 2.26
C MET A 277 -3.16 -13.41 2.32
N ILE A 278 -2.83 -12.63 3.35
CA ILE A 278 -1.53 -11.97 3.53
C ILE A 278 -0.71 -12.80 4.52
N LYS A 279 0.43 -13.35 4.06
CA LYS A 279 1.36 -14.14 4.87
C LYS A 279 2.58 -13.34 5.32
N GLY A 280 2.86 -12.22 4.66
CA GLY A 280 3.86 -11.25 5.10
C GLY A 280 3.65 -9.87 4.50
N HIS A 281 4.35 -8.86 5.02
CA HIS A 281 4.21 -7.47 4.58
C HIS A 281 4.30 -7.27 3.06
N MET A 282 5.22 -7.99 2.41
CA MET A 282 5.46 -7.85 0.98
C MET A 282 4.30 -8.38 0.13
N ASP A 283 3.39 -9.17 0.69
CA ASP A 283 2.23 -9.69 -0.05
C ASP A 283 1.20 -8.61 -0.36
N TYR A 284 1.19 -7.48 0.38
CA TYR A 284 0.24 -6.40 0.13
C TYR A 284 0.35 -5.85 -1.29
N CYS A 285 1.55 -5.68 -1.83
CA CYS A 285 1.72 -5.21 -3.21
C CYS A 285 1.51 -6.31 -4.25
N LYS A 286 1.85 -7.57 -3.92
CA LYS A 286 1.71 -8.72 -4.82
C LYS A 286 0.26 -9.16 -5.00
N LYS A 287 -0.55 -9.06 -3.95
CA LYS A 287 -1.94 -9.52 -3.90
C LYS A 287 -2.93 -8.36 -3.83
N ILE A 288 -2.50 -7.16 -4.22
CA ILE A 288 -3.27 -5.93 -4.05
C ILE A 288 -4.65 -6.03 -4.71
N ASP A 289 -4.73 -6.61 -5.91
CA ASP A 289 -5.97 -6.77 -6.66
C ASP A 289 -6.99 -7.63 -5.89
N ALA A 290 -6.55 -8.81 -5.43
CA ALA A 290 -7.38 -9.72 -4.65
C ALA A 290 -7.78 -9.11 -3.30
N VAL A 291 -6.88 -8.36 -2.65
CA VAL A 291 -7.19 -7.65 -1.41
C VAL A 291 -8.26 -6.59 -1.64
N LEU A 292 -8.11 -5.77 -2.69
CA LEU A 292 -9.06 -4.71 -3.04
C LEU A 292 -10.45 -5.30 -3.33
N ASP A 293 -10.53 -6.37 -4.13
CA ASP A 293 -11.80 -7.06 -4.41
C ASP A 293 -12.46 -7.58 -3.13
N LYS A 294 -11.70 -8.24 -2.24
CA LYS A 294 -12.22 -8.76 -0.97
C LYS A 294 -12.78 -7.67 -0.05
N ILE A 295 -12.17 -6.50 0.00
CA ILE A 295 -12.64 -5.38 0.83
C ILE A 295 -13.69 -4.51 0.11
N GLY A 296 -14.13 -4.91 -1.08
CA GLY A 296 -15.20 -4.28 -1.84
C GLY A 296 -14.78 -3.04 -2.64
N ILE A 297 -13.49 -2.89 -2.92
CA ILE A 297 -12.97 -1.86 -3.84
C ILE A 297 -12.93 -2.44 -5.25
N ARG A 298 -13.48 -1.70 -6.21
CA ARG A 298 -13.57 -2.15 -7.60
C ARG A 298 -12.18 -2.29 -8.23
N VAL A 299 -11.97 -3.42 -8.88
CA VAL A 299 -10.83 -3.71 -9.74
C VAL A 299 -11.32 -4.19 -11.11
N TYR A 300 -10.55 -3.94 -12.17
CA TYR A 300 -10.71 -4.60 -13.45
C TYR A 300 -10.29 -6.07 -13.28
N LYS A 301 -11.14 -6.99 -13.74
CA LYS A 301 -10.76 -8.40 -13.80
C LYS A 301 -9.77 -8.58 -14.94
N ASN A 302 -8.58 -9.05 -14.63
CA ASN A 302 -7.68 -9.59 -15.63
C ASN A 302 -8.03 -11.06 -15.81
N ASP A 303 -8.56 -11.44 -16.97
CA ASP A 303 -8.87 -12.85 -17.31
C ASP A 303 -7.60 -13.71 -17.52
N ALA A 304 -6.44 -13.28 -17.01
CA ALA A 304 -5.12 -13.85 -17.32
C ALA A 304 -4.38 -14.46 -16.11
N ASP A 305 -4.87 -14.29 -14.89
CA ASP A 305 -4.19 -14.78 -13.67
C ASP A 305 -4.71 -16.14 -13.17
N ASP A 306 -5.68 -16.76 -13.86
CA ASP A 306 -6.22 -18.09 -13.51
C ASP A 306 -5.33 -19.27 -13.99
N ASP A 307 -4.26 -19.00 -14.76
CA ASP A 307 -3.44 -20.07 -15.37
C ASP A 307 -2.17 -20.46 -14.58
N ASP A 308 -1.72 -19.69 -13.59
CA ASP A 308 -0.38 -19.90 -12.97
C ASP A 308 -0.37 -20.80 -11.72
N ASP A 309 -1.55 -21.22 -11.22
CA ASP A 309 -1.65 -22.10 -10.02
C ASP A 309 -1.89 -23.58 -10.37
N SER A 310 -1.87 -23.96 -11.66
CA SER A 310 -2.15 -25.34 -12.12
C SER A 310 -0.93 -26.14 -12.58
N ASN A 311 0.27 -25.55 -12.60
CA ASN A 311 1.47 -26.19 -13.15
C ASN A 311 2.54 -26.60 -12.10
N MET A 312 2.19 -26.67 -10.81
CA MET A 312 3.09 -27.12 -9.73
C MET A 312 2.75 -28.49 -9.13
N GLU A 313 1.92 -29.29 -9.79
CA GLU A 313 1.64 -30.69 -9.42
C GLU A 313 1.79 -31.65 -10.61
N MET A 314 2.90 -31.56 -11.38
CA MET A 314 3.23 -32.65 -12.31
C MET A 314 4.72 -32.69 -12.69
N ASP A 315 5.62 -32.71 -11.70
CA ASP A 315 7.04 -33.00 -11.99
C ASP A 315 7.80 -33.78 -10.89
N THR A 316 7.08 -34.49 -10.01
CA THR A 316 7.71 -35.33 -8.98
C THR A 316 7.41 -36.82 -9.10
N THR A 317 6.69 -37.24 -10.14
CA THR A 317 6.37 -38.67 -10.38
C THR A 317 7.12 -39.28 -11.57
N THR A 318 7.79 -38.49 -12.42
CA THR A 318 8.46 -39.01 -13.62
C THR A 318 9.94 -39.36 -13.39
N GLU A 319 10.58 -38.89 -12.31
CA GLU A 319 11.99 -39.19 -12.03
C GLU A 319 12.22 -40.43 -11.14
N MET A 320 11.16 -41.05 -10.59
CA MET A 320 11.29 -42.30 -9.82
C MET A 320 11.10 -43.58 -10.64
N GLU A 321 10.52 -43.54 -11.84
CA GLU A 321 10.37 -44.74 -12.69
C GLU A 321 11.55 -44.99 -13.64
N THR A 322 12.45 -44.03 -13.83
CA THR A 322 13.64 -44.19 -14.69
C THR A 322 14.88 -44.71 -13.96
N SER A 323 14.87 -44.78 -12.63
CA SER A 323 16.01 -45.31 -11.85
C SER A 323 15.88 -46.80 -11.45
N GLU A 324 14.71 -47.43 -11.61
CA GLU A 324 14.53 -48.86 -11.35
C GLU A 324 14.80 -49.77 -12.56
N ASN A 325 14.84 -49.23 -13.80
CA ASN A 325 15.04 -50.05 -15.00
C ASN A 325 16.50 -50.21 -15.47
N ASP A 326 17.46 -49.42 -14.95
CA ASP A 326 18.86 -49.51 -15.36
C ASP A 326 19.70 -50.50 -14.55
N ASN A 327 19.14 -51.12 -13.50
CA ASN A 327 19.88 -52.06 -12.65
C ASN A 327 19.63 -53.55 -12.97
N GLN A 328 19.00 -53.86 -14.11
CA GLN A 328 18.67 -55.24 -14.51
C GLN A 328 19.16 -55.65 -15.90
N SER A 329 20.15 -54.92 -16.46
CA SER A 329 20.81 -55.23 -17.74
C SER A 329 22.29 -55.61 -17.61
N SER A 330 22.82 -55.84 -16.41
CA SER A 330 24.23 -56.22 -16.19
C SER A 330 24.37 -57.50 -15.37
N ALA A 331 23.70 -58.57 -15.79
CA ALA A 331 23.99 -59.93 -15.35
C ALA A 331 23.48 -60.90 -16.42
N ASP A 332 24.34 -61.18 -17.41
CA ASP A 332 24.44 -62.46 -18.12
C ASP A 332 25.79 -62.55 -18.85
#